data_AF-A0A7K4TEB1-F1
#
_entry.id   AF-A0A7K4TEB1-F1
#
_cell.length_a   1.000
_cell.length_b   1.000
_cell.length_c   1.000
_cell.angle_alpha   90.00
_cell.angle_beta   90.00
_cell.angle_gamma   90.00
#
_symmetry.space_group_name_H-M   'P 1'
#
loop_
_entity.id
_entity.type
_entity.pdbx_description
1 polymer ?
#
loop_
_entity_poly.entity_id
_entity_poly.type
_entity_poly.pdbx_seq_one_letter_code
_entity_poly.pdbx_strand_id
1 'polypeptide(L)'
;CLGHHTPSAGGPFSALTPSIWPQEILAKYTQKEESIEQPEFHYDEFGFRVDKEDGAEPNSSKLLGVPLTEEPQQRLKWQAHLEFTHNHDVGDLTWDKIEVTLPHSDKLRSLVLAGIPHSMRPQLWMRLSGALQKKRNSEMSYRDIVKNSSNDETIAAKQIEKDLLRTMPSNACFSNMNSIGVPRLRRILRGLAWLYPEIGYCQGTGMVAASLLLFLEEEDAFWMMCAIIEELVPASYFSTTLMGVQTDQRVLRQLIVQYLPRLDKLLQEHDIELSLITLHWFLTSFASVVHIKLLLRIWDLFFYQGSLVLFQLTLGMLSMKEDELIQSENSASIFNTLSDIPSQIEDADVLLQEAMRVAGSLTDVAVETQRRKHLAYLIADQGQLLNSSTTVNNLSKV
;
A
#
# COMPACT_ATOMS: atom_id res chain seq x y z
N CYS A 1 -0.86 28.98 -25.08
CA CYS A 1 0.03 27.85 -24.75
C CYS A 1 0.10 27.75 -23.24
N LEU A 2 -0.66 26.86 -22.62
CA LEU A 2 -0.50 26.58 -21.18
C LEU A 2 0.87 25.91 -21.02
N GLY A 3 1.80 26.60 -20.37
CA GLY A 3 3.13 26.07 -20.09
C GLY A 3 3.04 24.85 -19.18
N HIS A 4 4.05 23.99 -19.23
CA HIS A 4 4.17 22.90 -18.26
C HIS A 4 4.67 23.50 -16.94
N HIS A 5 3.84 23.42 -15.91
CA HIS A 5 4.17 23.92 -14.57
C HIS A 5 4.88 22.82 -13.77
N THR A 6 6.00 23.17 -13.16
CA THR A 6 6.77 22.28 -12.28
C THR A 6 6.54 22.71 -10.83
N PRO A 7 6.20 21.78 -9.91
CA PRO A 7 6.11 22.08 -8.49
C PRO A 7 7.42 22.64 -7.92
N SER A 8 7.32 23.56 -6.95
CA SER A 8 8.47 23.96 -6.13
C SER A 8 8.88 22.83 -5.19
N ALA A 9 10.18 22.66 -4.92
CA ALA A 9 10.66 21.64 -4.00
C ALA A 9 10.00 21.76 -2.61
N GLY A 10 9.47 20.65 -2.08
CA GLY A 10 8.74 20.61 -0.80
C GLY A 10 7.36 21.29 -0.83
N GLY A 11 6.94 21.83 -1.98
CA GLY A 11 5.62 22.42 -2.17
C GLY A 11 4.58 21.40 -2.65
N PRO A 12 3.34 21.86 -2.90
CA PRO A 12 2.25 21.01 -3.36
C PRO A 12 2.62 20.17 -4.58
N PHE A 13 2.31 18.88 -4.55
CA PHE A 13 2.59 17.91 -5.65
C PHE A 13 4.07 17.62 -5.95
N SER A 14 5.02 18.17 -5.19
CA SER A 14 6.46 18.03 -5.47
C SER A 14 7.02 16.62 -5.27
N ALA A 15 6.32 15.76 -4.52
CA ALA A 15 6.67 14.35 -4.33
C ALA A 15 5.95 13.40 -5.29
N LEU A 16 5.23 13.93 -6.29
CA LEU A 16 4.52 13.13 -7.29
C LEU A 16 5.39 12.90 -8.54
N THR A 17 5.17 11.76 -9.20
CA THR A 17 5.75 11.54 -10.53
C THR A 17 5.25 12.62 -11.52
N PRO A 18 6.12 13.17 -12.39
CA PRO A 18 5.72 14.28 -13.29
C PRO A 18 4.49 13.99 -14.15
N SER A 19 4.28 12.73 -14.53
CA SER A 19 3.18 12.34 -15.42
C SER A 19 1.79 12.46 -14.78
N ILE A 20 1.69 12.58 -13.45
CA ILE A 20 0.42 12.74 -12.72
C ILE A 20 0.23 14.14 -12.13
N TRP A 21 1.13 15.10 -12.42
CA TRP A 21 0.96 16.47 -11.94
C TRP A 21 -0.33 17.12 -12.45
N PRO A 22 -1.18 17.66 -11.56
CA PRO A 22 -2.43 18.32 -11.95
C PRO A 22 -2.13 19.73 -12.49
N GLN A 23 -1.77 19.81 -13.78
CA GLN A 23 -1.30 21.03 -14.44
C GLN A 23 -2.25 22.23 -14.29
N GLU A 24 -3.56 22.01 -14.35
CA GLU A 24 -4.55 23.08 -14.16
C GLU A 24 -4.54 23.66 -12.74
N ILE A 25 -4.26 22.82 -11.74
CA ILE A 25 -4.16 23.24 -10.34
C ILE A 25 -2.83 23.97 -10.13
N LEU A 26 -1.73 23.43 -10.64
CA LEU A 26 -0.40 24.05 -10.56
C LEU A 26 -0.36 25.43 -11.24
N ALA A 27 -1.04 25.60 -12.37
CA ALA A 27 -1.18 26.89 -13.04
C ALA A 27 -1.83 27.94 -12.13
N LYS A 28 -2.86 27.54 -11.36
CA LYS A 28 -3.52 28.42 -10.37
C LYS A 28 -2.62 28.79 -9.21
N TYR A 29 -1.79 27.86 -8.71
CA TYR A 29 -0.79 28.15 -7.67
C TYR A 29 0.24 29.17 -8.16
N THR A 30 0.71 29.02 -9.40
CA THR A 30 1.68 29.94 -10.01
C THR A 30 1.09 31.35 -10.23
N GLN A 31 -0.22 31.45 -10.49
CA GLN A 31 -0.92 32.73 -10.71
C GLN A 31 -1.38 33.42 -9.42
N LYS A 32 -1.52 32.68 -8.30
CA LYS A 32 -2.08 33.20 -7.04
C LYS A 32 -1.08 33.88 -6.10
N GLU A 33 0.22 33.94 -6.45
CA GLU A 33 1.20 34.72 -5.67
C GLU A 33 0.87 36.23 -5.61
N GLU A 34 -0.12 36.71 -6.37
CA GLU A 34 -0.55 38.13 -6.42
C GLU A 34 -1.88 38.46 -5.70
N SER A 35 -2.58 37.51 -5.05
CA SER A 35 -3.87 37.76 -4.37
C SER A 35 -3.85 37.47 -2.86
N ILE A 36 -4.27 38.44 -2.03
CA ILE A 36 -4.17 38.46 -0.55
C ILE A 36 -5.15 37.48 0.15
N GLU A 37 -6.14 36.92 -0.54
CA GLU A 37 -7.04 35.92 0.05
C GLU A 37 -6.41 34.52 0.09
N GLN A 38 -5.96 34.13 1.28
CA GLN A 38 -5.46 32.77 1.50
C GLN A 38 -6.60 31.75 1.41
N PRO A 39 -6.46 30.68 0.60
CA PRO A 39 -7.49 29.66 0.46
C PRO A 39 -7.79 28.94 1.80
N GLU A 40 -9.00 28.40 1.90
CA GLU A 40 -9.53 27.64 3.05
C GLU A 40 -8.75 26.33 3.30
N PHE A 41 -8.14 25.80 2.25
CA PHE A 41 -7.30 24.59 2.27
C PHE A 41 -6.12 24.74 1.31
N HIS A 42 -5.12 23.88 1.47
CA HIS A 42 -4.01 23.73 0.52
C HIS A 42 -3.78 22.26 0.20
N TYR A 43 -2.89 21.97 -0.75
CA TYR A 43 -2.47 20.60 -1.03
C TYR A 43 -1.05 20.37 -0.48
N ASP A 44 -0.81 19.20 0.08
CA ASP A 44 0.53 18.78 0.49
C ASP A 44 1.39 18.35 -0.71
N GLU A 45 2.64 17.98 -0.44
CA GLU A 45 3.60 17.51 -1.45
C GLU A 45 3.16 16.24 -2.21
N PHE A 46 2.21 15.49 -1.66
CA PHE A 46 1.61 14.29 -2.26
C PHE A 46 0.24 14.55 -2.90
N GLY A 47 -0.21 15.80 -2.89
CA GLY A 47 -1.47 16.24 -3.48
C GLY A 47 -2.72 15.94 -2.66
N PHE A 48 -2.59 15.59 -1.37
CA PHE A 48 -3.74 15.49 -0.46
C PHE A 48 -4.14 16.86 0.06
N ARG A 49 -5.45 17.10 0.12
CA ARG A 49 -6.02 18.31 0.71
C ARG A 49 -5.73 18.34 2.21
N VAL A 50 -5.19 19.46 2.67
CA VAL A 50 -4.95 19.78 4.08
C VAL A 50 -5.75 21.03 4.41
N ASP A 51 -6.75 20.89 5.29
CA ASP A 51 -7.57 21.99 5.76
C ASP A 51 -6.80 22.81 6.82
N LYS A 52 -7.13 24.10 6.96
CA LYS A 52 -6.39 25.01 7.87
C LYS A 52 -6.51 24.64 9.35
N GLU A 53 -7.64 24.04 9.77
CA GLU A 53 -7.86 23.62 11.16
C GLU A 53 -6.92 22.46 11.53
N ASP A 54 -6.72 21.51 10.61
CA ASP A 54 -5.79 20.40 10.78
C ASP A 54 -4.33 20.84 10.90
N GLY A 55 -3.92 22.04 10.47
CA GLY A 55 -2.55 22.53 10.66
C GLY A 55 -2.29 23.15 12.04
N ALA A 56 -3.36 23.50 12.78
CA ALA A 56 -3.29 24.22 14.05
C ALA A 56 -3.72 23.36 15.26
N GLU A 57 -4.34 22.19 15.03
CA GLU A 57 -4.71 21.28 16.10
C GLU A 57 -3.53 20.43 16.60
N PRO A 58 -3.41 20.21 17.92
CA PRO A 58 -2.38 19.34 18.51
C PRO A 58 -2.49 17.85 18.12
N ASN A 59 -3.59 17.45 17.46
CA ASN A 59 -3.83 16.09 16.95
C ASN A 59 -3.51 15.93 15.44
N SER A 60 -3.02 16.98 14.78
CA SER A 60 -2.47 16.86 13.43
C SER A 60 -1.27 15.93 13.44
N SER A 61 -1.26 14.91 12.57
CA SER A 61 -0.11 14.03 12.44
C SER A 61 1.15 14.86 12.22
N LYS A 62 2.17 14.72 13.09
CA LYS A 62 3.48 15.40 12.89
C LYS A 62 4.04 15.22 11.48
N LEU A 63 3.66 14.14 10.80
CA LEU A 63 4.04 13.86 9.41
C LEU A 63 3.51 14.88 8.40
N LEU A 64 2.41 15.58 8.67
CA LEU A 64 1.87 16.62 7.79
C LEU A 64 2.75 17.89 7.79
N GLY A 65 3.36 18.22 8.94
CA GLY A 65 4.17 19.43 9.11
C GLY A 65 5.64 19.32 8.69
N VAL A 66 6.16 18.09 8.49
CA VAL A 66 7.58 17.86 8.14
C VAL A 66 7.69 17.58 6.64
N PRO A 67 8.31 18.44 5.82
CA PRO A 67 8.48 18.19 4.38
C PRO A 67 9.26 16.90 4.10
N LEU A 68 8.94 16.21 3.00
CA LEU A 68 9.73 15.08 2.53
C LEU A 68 11.10 15.59 2.07
N THR A 69 12.10 15.36 2.91
CA THR A 69 13.48 15.72 2.63
C THR A 69 14.31 14.48 2.37
N GLU A 70 15.01 14.45 1.23
CA GLU A 70 15.99 13.41 0.96
C GLU A 70 17.30 13.75 1.65
N GLU A 71 17.76 12.88 2.56
CA GLU A 71 19.09 13.01 3.14
C GLU A 71 20.17 12.73 2.08
N PRO A 72 21.07 13.68 1.77
CA PRO A 72 22.10 13.48 0.76
C PRO A 72 23.04 12.31 1.08
N GLN A 73 23.31 12.10 2.37
CA GLN A 73 24.16 10.99 2.82
C GLN A 73 23.52 9.63 2.54
N GLN A 74 22.21 9.49 2.74
CA GLN A 74 21.50 8.25 2.46
C GLN A 74 21.51 7.96 0.97
N ARG A 75 21.30 8.98 0.13
CA ARG A 75 21.43 8.87 -1.33
C ARG A 75 22.82 8.41 -1.76
N LEU A 76 23.88 9.01 -1.21
CA LEU A 76 25.26 8.61 -1.52
C LEU A 76 25.56 7.16 -1.12
N LYS A 77 25.03 6.68 0.02
CA LYS A 77 25.18 5.27 0.42
C LYS A 77 24.52 4.32 -0.59
N TRP A 78 23.35 4.67 -1.11
CA TRP A 78 22.67 3.89 -2.14
C TRP A 78 23.44 3.91 -3.48
N GLN A 79 23.90 5.07 -3.92
CA GLN A 79 24.71 5.20 -5.13
C GLN A 79 25.99 4.37 -5.03
N ALA A 80 26.76 4.53 -3.94
CA ALA A 80 27.98 3.77 -3.72
C ALA A 80 27.74 2.25 -3.69
N HIS A 81 26.62 1.79 -3.11
CA HIS A 81 26.27 0.38 -3.14
C HIS A 81 25.98 -0.12 -4.56
N LEU A 82 25.15 0.61 -5.33
CA LEU A 82 24.80 0.24 -6.70
C LEU A 82 26.02 0.28 -7.63
N GLU A 83 26.89 1.28 -7.49
CA GLU A 83 28.14 1.39 -8.23
C GLU A 83 29.06 0.21 -7.94
N PHE A 84 29.28 -0.10 -6.67
CA PHE A 84 30.14 -1.22 -6.27
C PHE A 84 29.63 -2.58 -6.77
N THR A 85 28.32 -2.75 -6.83
CA THR A 85 27.69 -4.04 -7.17
C THR A 85 27.43 -4.24 -8.66
N HIS A 86 27.23 -3.16 -9.44
CA HIS A 86 26.78 -3.25 -10.83
C HIS A 86 27.62 -2.44 -11.82
N ASN A 87 28.50 -1.54 -11.38
CA ASN A 87 29.33 -0.76 -12.31
C ASN A 87 30.63 -1.52 -12.63
N HIS A 88 30.60 -2.31 -13.71
CA HIS A 88 31.76 -3.05 -14.20
C HIS A 88 32.55 -2.30 -15.29
N ASP A 89 32.03 -1.16 -15.75
CA ASP A 89 32.59 -0.38 -16.86
C ASP A 89 33.00 1.05 -16.44
N VAL A 90 33.88 1.66 -17.24
CA VAL A 90 34.29 3.06 -17.05
C VAL A 90 33.18 3.99 -17.56
N GLY A 91 32.43 4.62 -16.65
CA GLY A 91 31.46 5.65 -16.97
C GLY A 91 30.43 5.87 -15.86
N ASP A 92 29.55 6.87 -16.04
CA ASP A 92 28.49 7.19 -15.09
C ASP A 92 27.49 6.02 -14.97
N LEU A 93 27.04 5.75 -13.74
CA LEU A 93 26.03 4.75 -13.46
C LEU A 93 24.65 5.28 -13.89
N THR A 94 23.98 4.51 -14.75
CA THR A 94 22.64 4.79 -15.24
C THR A 94 21.73 3.59 -14.96
N TRP A 95 20.41 3.82 -14.88
CA TRP A 95 19.46 2.77 -14.51
C TRP A 95 19.40 1.61 -15.52
N ASP A 96 19.80 1.81 -16.78
CA ASP A 96 19.91 0.74 -17.78
C ASP A 96 21.06 -0.25 -17.50
N LYS A 97 22.10 0.19 -16.77
CA LYS A 97 23.24 -0.64 -16.37
C LYS A 97 23.00 -1.43 -15.08
N ILE A 98 21.99 -1.07 -14.31
CA ILE A 98 21.63 -1.79 -13.08
C ILE A 98 20.75 -2.98 -13.44
N GLU A 99 21.11 -4.16 -12.93
CA GLU A 99 20.39 -5.42 -13.13
C GLU A 99 18.88 -5.28 -12.86
N VAL A 100 18.11 -6.12 -13.54
CA VAL A 100 16.64 -6.14 -13.49
C VAL A 100 16.11 -6.53 -12.11
N THR A 101 16.89 -7.34 -11.41
CA THR A 101 16.61 -7.85 -10.07
C THR A 101 17.80 -7.52 -9.19
N LEU A 102 17.56 -7.17 -7.93
CA LEU A 102 18.64 -6.93 -6.98
C LEU A 102 18.74 -8.14 -6.02
N PRO A 103 19.84 -8.90 -6.04
CA PRO A 103 19.97 -10.06 -5.17
C PRO A 103 20.00 -9.64 -3.70
N HIS A 104 19.31 -10.41 -2.86
CA HIS A 104 19.25 -10.15 -1.43
C HIS A 104 20.65 -10.24 -0.81
N SER A 105 20.98 -9.24 0.00
CA SER A 105 22.22 -9.21 0.79
C SER A 105 21.98 -8.48 2.10
N ASP A 106 22.80 -8.74 3.11
CA ASP A 106 22.73 -8.00 4.38
C ASP A 106 22.93 -6.50 4.17
N LYS A 107 23.79 -6.14 3.21
CA LYS A 107 24.01 -4.73 2.88
C LYS A 107 22.77 -4.09 2.27
N LEU A 108 22.15 -4.73 1.27
CA LEU A 108 20.91 -4.24 0.67
C LEU A 108 19.79 -4.14 1.72
N ARG A 109 19.63 -5.18 2.55
CA ARG A 109 18.69 -5.16 3.69
C ARG A 109 18.92 -3.97 4.59
N SER A 110 20.16 -3.68 4.97
CA SER A 110 20.49 -2.54 5.84
C SER A 110 20.15 -1.19 5.20
N LEU A 111 20.31 -1.06 3.87
CA LEU A 111 19.98 0.16 3.14
C LEU A 111 18.46 0.37 3.04
N VAL A 112 17.70 -0.70 2.76
CA VAL A 112 16.23 -0.66 2.73
C VAL A 112 15.67 -0.32 4.12
N LEU A 113 16.20 -0.96 5.18
CA LEU A 113 15.84 -0.66 6.56
C LEU A 113 16.13 0.80 6.92
N ALA A 114 17.24 1.38 6.45
CA ALA A 114 17.57 2.79 6.66
C ALA A 114 16.80 3.76 5.75
N GLY A 115 16.03 3.27 4.77
CA GLY A 115 15.22 4.09 3.88
C GLY A 115 15.76 4.27 2.48
N ILE A 116 14.84 4.20 1.51
CA ILE A 116 15.10 4.48 0.11
C ILE A 116 14.88 5.98 -0.15
N PRO A 117 15.86 6.70 -0.72
CA PRO A 117 15.66 8.07 -1.18
C PRO A 117 14.47 8.15 -2.15
N HIS A 118 13.61 9.14 -1.96
CA HIS A 118 12.32 9.19 -2.66
C HIS A 118 12.44 9.13 -4.19
N SER A 119 13.36 9.89 -4.78
CA SER A 119 13.68 9.91 -6.21
C SER A 119 14.28 8.61 -6.76
N MET A 120 14.73 7.70 -5.90
CA MET A 120 15.23 6.38 -6.29
C MET A 120 14.15 5.29 -6.19
N ARG A 121 13.04 5.53 -5.47
CA ARG A 121 11.96 4.55 -5.28
C ARG A 121 11.38 4.03 -6.60
N PRO A 122 11.10 4.85 -7.63
CA PRO A 122 10.48 4.33 -8.84
C PRO A 122 11.29 3.21 -9.51
N GLN A 123 12.62 3.36 -9.46
CA GLN A 123 13.54 2.41 -10.08
C GLN A 123 13.91 1.24 -9.17
N LEU A 124 13.98 1.48 -7.85
CA LEU A 124 14.31 0.44 -6.88
C LEU A 124 13.10 -0.45 -6.58
N TRP A 125 11.91 0.11 -6.35
CA TRP A 125 10.70 -0.68 -6.10
C TRP A 125 10.42 -1.65 -7.24
N MET A 126 10.54 -1.21 -8.49
CA MET A 126 10.38 -2.07 -9.66
C MET A 126 11.33 -3.28 -9.67
N ARG A 127 12.55 -3.14 -9.14
CA ARG A 127 13.55 -4.21 -9.08
C ARG A 127 13.39 -5.11 -7.86
N LEU A 128 13.12 -4.50 -6.70
CA LEU A 128 12.97 -5.21 -5.44
C LEU A 128 11.72 -6.11 -5.48
N SER A 129 10.63 -5.62 -6.05
CA SER A 129 9.36 -6.37 -6.14
C SER A 129 9.33 -7.46 -7.22
N GLY A 130 10.32 -7.49 -8.13
CA GLY A 130 10.28 -8.33 -9.33
C GLY A 130 9.45 -7.77 -10.50
N ALA A 131 8.76 -6.63 -10.32
CA ALA A 131 7.90 -6.05 -11.37
C ALA A 131 8.65 -5.70 -12.67
N LEU A 132 9.90 -5.23 -12.59
CA LEU A 132 10.72 -4.94 -13.77
C LEU A 132 11.04 -6.20 -14.57
N GLN A 133 11.32 -7.31 -13.87
CA GLN A 133 11.55 -8.60 -14.50
C GLN A 133 10.29 -9.07 -15.21
N LYS A 134 9.14 -8.95 -14.53
CA LYS A 134 7.84 -9.30 -15.08
C LYS A 134 7.50 -8.48 -16.33
N LYS A 135 7.71 -7.17 -16.27
CA LYS A 135 7.55 -6.24 -17.39
C LYS A 135 8.40 -6.65 -18.60
N ARG A 136 9.68 -6.98 -18.38
CA ARG A 136 10.61 -7.34 -19.48
C ARG A 136 10.34 -8.72 -20.06
N ASN A 137 9.87 -9.66 -19.25
CA ASN A 137 9.62 -11.04 -19.66
C ASN A 137 8.22 -11.25 -20.24
N SER A 138 7.31 -10.28 -20.10
CA SER A 138 5.96 -10.43 -20.62
C SER A 138 5.92 -10.40 -22.14
N GLU A 139 5.22 -11.38 -22.73
CA GLU A 139 4.94 -11.41 -24.17
C GLU A 139 3.91 -10.34 -24.58
N MET A 140 3.08 -9.87 -23.65
CA MET A 140 2.00 -8.92 -23.88
C MET A 140 2.39 -7.54 -23.36
N SER A 141 2.39 -6.53 -24.23
CA SER A 141 2.66 -5.17 -23.77
C SER A 141 1.48 -4.60 -22.96
N TYR A 142 1.76 -3.67 -22.03
CA TYR A 142 0.71 -2.97 -21.30
C TYR A 142 -0.30 -2.29 -22.25
N ARG A 143 0.18 -1.74 -23.37
CA ARG A 143 -0.67 -1.13 -24.39
C ARG A 143 -1.67 -2.13 -24.98
N ASP A 144 -1.25 -3.37 -25.23
CA ASP A 144 -2.13 -4.42 -25.76
C ASP A 144 -3.15 -4.86 -24.71
N ILE A 145 -2.75 -4.97 -23.44
CA ILE A 145 -3.65 -5.25 -22.31
C ILE A 145 -4.72 -4.17 -22.19
N VAL A 146 -4.34 -2.88 -22.20
CA VAL A 146 -5.27 -1.75 -22.17
C VAL A 146 -6.26 -1.82 -23.33
N LYS A 147 -5.78 -2.10 -24.54
CA LYS A 147 -6.63 -2.23 -25.73
C LYS A 147 -7.64 -3.38 -25.59
N ASN A 148 -7.21 -4.54 -25.08
CA ASN A 148 -8.05 -5.72 -24.96
C ASN A 148 -9.03 -5.66 -23.77
N SER A 149 -8.72 -4.86 -22.76
CA SER A 149 -9.55 -4.66 -21.56
C SER A 149 -10.62 -3.56 -21.68
N SER A 150 -10.87 -3.04 -22.89
CA SER A 150 -11.77 -1.90 -23.10
C SER A 150 -13.27 -2.20 -23.00
N ASN A 151 -13.67 -3.43 -22.66
CA ASN A 151 -15.07 -3.82 -22.58
C ASN A 151 -15.74 -3.30 -21.28
N ASP A 152 -16.64 -2.33 -21.45
CA ASP A 152 -17.37 -1.66 -20.37
C ASP A 152 -18.50 -2.50 -19.76
N GLU A 153 -18.91 -3.59 -20.39
CA GLU A 153 -20.12 -4.33 -19.97
C GLU A 153 -19.88 -5.30 -18.81
N THR A 154 -18.62 -5.61 -18.52
CA THR A 154 -18.23 -6.57 -17.48
C THR A 154 -18.65 -6.10 -16.08
N ILE A 155 -18.91 -7.07 -15.18
CA ILE A 155 -19.25 -6.78 -13.78
C ILE A 155 -18.12 -5.99 -13.12
N ALA A 156 -16.88 -6.39 -13.37
CA ALA A 156 -15.69 -5.70 -12.86
C ALA A 156 -15.61 -4.25 -13.35
N ALA A 157 -15.81 -3.98 -14.65
CA ALA A 157 -15.79 -2.62 -15.19
C ALA A 157 -16.82 -1.71 -14.51
N LYS A 158 -18.06 -2.21 -14.31
CA LYS A 158 -19.12 -1.46 -13.62
C LYS A 158 -18.78 -1.17 -12.16
N GLN A 159 -18.13 -2.11 -11.47
CA GLN A 159 -17.70 -1.90 -10.09
C GLN A 159 -16.54 -0.91 -10.01
N ILE A 160 -15.56 -1.01 -10.92
CA ILE A 160 -14.43 -0.08 -11.03
C ILE A 160 -14.95 1.35 -11.17
N GLU A 161 -15.89 1.63 -12.09
CA GLU A 161 -16.41 3.00 -12.27
C GLU A 161 -17.03 3.60 -11.00
N LYS A 162 -17.69 2.78 -10.17
CA LYS A 162 -18.27 3.21 -8.89
C LYS A 162 -17.22 3.50 -7.81
N ASP A 163 -16.03 2.92 -7.95
CA ASP A 163 -14.96 2.99 -6.95
C ASP A 163 -13.94 4.08 -7.28
N LEU A 164 -13.81 4.49 -8.55
CA LEU A 164 -12.79 5.46 -8.99
C LEU A 164 -12.81 6.75 -8.16
N LEU A 165 -13.97 7.37 -7.95
CA LEU A 165 -14.09 8.61 -7.16
C LEU A 165 -14.11 8.39 -5.65
N ARG A 166 -14.25 7.15 -5.21
CA ARG A 166 -14.13 6.77 -3.79
C ARG A 166 -12.68 6.43 -3.42
N THR A 167 -11.80 6.34 -4.41
CA THR A 167 -10.38 6.06 -4.23
C THR A 167 -9.62 7.38 -4.07
N MET A 168 -9.11 7.65 -2.87
CA MET A 168 -8.44 8.91 -2.51
C MET A 168 -9.24 10.18 -2.83
N PRO A 169 -10.45 10.35 -2.30
CA PRO A 169 -11.30 11.50 -2.61
C PRO A 169 -10.67 12.85 -2.21
N SER A 170 -9.77 12.87 -1.22
CA SER A 170 -9.03 14.05 -0.78
C SER A 170 -7.79 14.37 -1.62
N ASN A 171 -7.38 13.50 -2.56
CA ASN A 171 -6.20 13.72 -3.40
C ASN A 171 -6.57 14.43 -4.71
N ALA A 172 -5.87 15.51 -5.06
CA ALA A 172 -6.16 16.31 -6.25
C ALA A 172 -6.08 15.53 -7.57
N CYS A 173 -5.30 14.43 -7.61
CA CYS A 173 -5.13 13.61 -8.80
C CYS A 173 -6.33 12.67 -9.04
N PHE A 174 -7.19 12.47 -8.03
CA PHE A 174 -8.30 11.50 -8.05
C PHE A 174 -9.66 12.06 -7.59
N SER A 175 -9.70 13.30 -7.07
CA SER A 175 -10.87 13.88 -6.40
C SER A 175 -12.10 14.08 -7.29
N ASN A 176 -11.94 14.14 -8.62
CA ASN A 176 -13.05 14.31 -9.55
C ASN A 176 -12.80 13.55 -10.87
N MET A 177 -13.85 13.32 -11.65
CA MET A 177 -13.79 12.50 -12.87
C MET A 177 -12.82 13.02 -13.95
N ASN A 178 -12.54 14.32 -13.93
CA ASN A 178 -11.62 14.98 -14.86
C ASN A 178 -10.18 15.02 -14.32
N SER A 179 -9.94 14.53 -13.10
CA SER A 179 -8.60 14.53 -12.51
C SER A 179 -7.69 13.58 -13.28
N ILE A 180 -6.44 13.99 -13.46
CA ILE A 180 -5.47 13.33 -14.35
C ILE A 180 -5.22 11.85 -13.99
N GLY A 181 -5.35 11.46 -12.73
CA GLY A 181 -5.15 10.10 -12.25
C GLY A 181 -6.32 9.15 -12.52
N VAL A 182 -7.57 9.64 -12.55
CA VAL A 182 -8.78 8.81 -12.73
C VAL A 182 -8.75 7.97 -14.01
N PRO A 183 -8.48 8.51 -15.21
CA PRO A 183 -8.42 7.68 -16.42
C PRO A 183 -7.25 6.69 -16.42
N ARG A 184 -6.13 7.00 -15.75
CA ARG A 184 -4.98 6.09 -15.60
C ARG A 184 -5.34 4.91 -14.70
N LEU A 185 -5.91 5.22 -13.53
CA LEU A 185 -6.39 4.22 -12.56
C LEU A 185 -7.41 3.27 -13.20
N ARG A 186 -8.37 3.81 -13.96
CA ARG A 186 -9.34 3.02 -14.73
C ARG A 186 -8.66 2.01 -15.64
N ARG A 187 -7.66 2.43 -16.43
CA ARG A 187 -6.95 1.54 -17.36
C ARG A 187 -6.18 0.44 -16.63
N ILE A 188 -5.48 0.78 -15.54
CA ILE A 188 -4.79 -0.21 -14.71
C ILE A 188 -5.79 -1.24 -14.18
N LEU A 189 -6.87 -0.80 -13.51
CA LEU A 189 -7.82 -1.71 -12.88
C LEU A 189 -8.55 -2.60 -13.88
N ARG A 190 -8.91 -2.07 -15.04
CA ARG A 190 -9.52 -2.87 -16.12
C ARG A 190 -8.53 -3.86 -16.72
N GLY A 191 -7.29 -3.44 -16.93
CA GLY A 191 -6.21 -4.31 -17.38
C GLY A 191 -5.99 -5.47 -16.43
N LEU A 192 -5.98 -5.21 -15.12
CA LEU A 192 -5.84 -6.24 -14.08
C LEU A 192 -7.05 -7.20 -14.07
N ALA A 193 -8.27 -6.67 -14.09
CA ALA A 193 -9.48 -7.49 -14.10
C ALA A 193 -9.60 -8.36 -15.38
N TRP A 194 -9.07 -7.87 -16.50
CA TRP A 194 -8.99 -8.63 -17.75
C TRP A 194 -7.89 -9.69 -17.72
N LEU A 195 -6.72 -9.37 -17.16
CA LEU A 195 -5.59 -10.28 -17.06
C LEU A 195 -5.84 -11.42 -16.04
N TYR A 196 -6.55 -11.12 -14.95
CA TYR A 196 -6.89 -12.07 -13.89
C TYR A 196 -8.41 -12.20 -13.72
N PRO A 197 -9.13 -12.83 -14.68
CA PRO A 197 -10.59 -12.90 -14.66
C PRO A 197 -11.14 -13.64 -13.43
N GLU A 198 -10.41 -14.63 -12.91
CA GLU A 198 -10.80 -15.39 -11.70
C GLU A 198 -10.68 -14.56 -10.41
N ILE A 199 -9.81 -13.54 -10.40
CA ILE A 199 -9.69 -12.59 -9.30
C ILE A 199 -10.77 -11.52 -9.45
N GLY A 200 -10.95 -11.01 -10.67
CA GLY A 200 -11.89 -9.95 -10.98
C GLY A 200 -11.45 -8.61 -10.38
N TYR A 201 -12.37 -7.96 -9.65
CA TYR A 201 -12.09 -6.69 -8.96
C TYR A 201 -12.68 -6.73 -7.55
N CYS A 202 -11.82 -6.52 -6.55
CA CYS A 202 -12.25 -6.26 -5.18
C CYS A 202 -12.01 -4.79 -4.79
N GLN A 203 -12.91 -4.27 -3.96
CA GLN A 203 -12.76 -2.97 -3.32
C GLN A 203 -11.53 -3.02 -2.42
N GLY A 204 -10.54 -2.17 -2.68
CA GLY A 204 -9.20 -2.21 -2.06
C GLY A 204 -8.09 -2.18 -3.10
N THR A 205 -8.27 -2.90 -4.22
CA THR A 205 -7.33 -2.90 -5.36
C THR A 205 -7.07 -1.50 -5.89
N GLY A 206 -8.13 -0.69 -6.00
CA GLY A 206 -8.06 0.71 -6.43
C GLY A 206 -7.12 1.55 -5.57
N MET A 207 -7.15 1.37 -4.23
CA MET A 207 -6.32 2.14 -3.32
C MET A 207 -4.82 1.89 -3.53
N VAL A 208 -4.43 0.62 -3.68
CA VAL A 208 -3.03 0.24 -3.91
C VAL A 208 -2.55 0.79 -5.26
N ALA A 209 -3.34 0.57 -6.32
CA ALA A 209 -3.00 1.05 -7.67
C ALA A 209 -2.91 2.58 -7.75
N ALA A 210 -3.83 3.30 -7.11
CA ALA A 210 -3.81 4.76 -7.06
C ALA A 210 -2.60 5.28 -6.26
N SER A 211 -2.20 4.60 -5.18
CA SER A 211 -1.02 4.96 -4.38
C SER A 211 0.27 4.75 -5.15
N LEU A 212 0.38 3.67 -5.93
CA LEU A 212 1.50 3.45 -6.84
C LEU A 212 1.57 4.53 -7.93
N LEU A 213 0.43 4.92 -8.50
CA LEU A 213 0.33 5.96 -9.53
C LEU A 213 0.82 7.34 -9.07
N LEU A 214 0.85 7.62 -7.77
CA LEU A 214 1.44 8.86 -7.25
C LEU A 214 2.96 8.92 -7.49
N PHE A 215 3.63 7.77 -7.56
CA PHE A 215 5.10 7.69 -7.57
C PHE A 215 5.68 7.01 -8.81
N LEU A 216 4.86 6.30 -9.58
CA LEU A 216 5.29 5.50 -10.72
C LEU A 216 4.57 5.94 -12.00
N GLU A 217 5.26 5.76 -13.12
CA GLU A 217 4.59 5.80 -14.41
C GLU A 217 3.49 4.74 -14.49
N GLU A 218 2.43 5.03 -15.25
CA GLU A 218 1.22 4.21 -15.28
C GLU A 218 1.46 2.74 -15.62
N GLU A 219 2.31 2.46 -16.61
CA GLU A 219 2.68 1.09 -16.96
C GLU A 219 3.45 0.40 -15.83
N ASP A 220 4.36 1.12 -15.15
CA ASP A 220 5.14 0.56 -14.05
C ASP A 220 4.25 0.28 -12.85
N ALA A 221 3.28 1.14 -12.55
CA ALA A 221 2.25 0.89 -11.54
C ALA A 221 1.42 -0.37 -11.87
N PHE A 222 1.09 -0.61 -13.14
CA PHE A 222 0.40 -1.85 -13.56
C PHE A 222 1.25 -3.10 -13.30
N TRP A 223 2.54 -3.08 -13.67
CA TRP A 223 3.43 -4.22 -13.44
C TRP A 223 3.74 -4.44 -11.96
N MET A 224 3.83 -3.37 -11.16
CA MET A 224 3.89 -3.46 -9.70
C MET A 224 2.66 -4.16 -9.13
N MET A 225 1.46 -3.82 -9.59
CA MET A 225 0.24 -4.52 -9.17
C MET A 225 0.26 -6.01 -9.55
N CYS A 226 0.77 -6.36 -10.74
CA CYS A 226 0.94 -7.75 -11.13
C CYS A 226 1.92 -8.50 -10.20
N ALA A 227 3.06 -7.89 -9.87
CA ALA A 227 4.01 -8.47 -8.92
C ALA A 227 3.40 -8.62 -7.51
N ILE A 228 2.62 -7.63 -7.05
CA ILE A 228 1.91 -7.72 -5.78
C ILE A 228 0.96 -8.94 -5.79
N ILE A 229 0.10 -9.05 -6.80
CA ILE A 229 -0.93 -10.08 -6.91
C ILE A 229 -0.34 -11.49 -7.01
N GLU A 230 0.73 -11.66 -7.79
CA GLU A 230 1.28 -12.99 -8.09
C GLU A 230 2.36 -13.46 -7.10
N GLU A 231 3.15 -12.53 -6.54
CA GLU A 231 4.41 -12.87 -5.89
C GLU A 231 4.50 -12.39 -4.44
N LEU A 232 3.94 -11.22 -4.10
CA LEU A 232 4.15 -10.62 -2.77
C LEU A 232 3.09 -10.98 -1.73
N VAL A 233 1.85 -11.25 -2.17
CA VAL A 233 0.75 -11.67 -1.28
C VAL A 233 0.23 -13.06 -1.65
N PRO A 234 -0.36 -13.80 -0.70
CA PRO A 234 -1.01 -15.07 -0.99
C PRO A 234 -2.05 -14.99 -2.13
N ALA A 235 -2.22 -16.09 -2.85
CA ALA A 235 -3.25 -16.20 -3.87
C ALA A 235 -4.65 -15.86 -3.32
N SER A 236 -5.53 -15.35 -4.19
CA SER A 236 -6.89 -14.94 -3.82
C SER A 236 -6.94 -13.84 -2.75
N TYR A 237 -5.90 -13.00 -2.65
CA TYR A 237 -5.91 -11.81 -1.79
C TYR A 237 -6.94 -10.77 -2.26
N PHE A 238 -6.93 -10.48 -3.57
CA PHE A 238 -7.81 -9.51 -4.21
C PHE A 238 -9.03 -10.14 -4.91
N SER A 239 -9.29 -11.43 -4.66
CA SER A 239 -10.45 -12.10 -5.25
C SER A 239 -11.74 -11.69 -4.54
N THR A 240 -12.88 -12.05 -5.12
CA THR A 240 -14.20 -11.84 -4.50
C THR A 240 -14.37 -12.57 -3.16
N THR A 241 -13.64 -13.67 -2.96
CA THR A 241 -13.69 -14.45 -1.71
C THR A 241 -12.72 -13.93 -0.65
N LEU A 242 -11.74 -13.09 -1.01
CA LEU A 242 -10.71 -12.54 -0.10
C LEU A 242 -9.98 -13.63 0.73
N MET A 243 -9.90 -14.86 0.21
CA MET A 243 -9.38 -16.01 0.94
C MET A 243 -7.93 -15.82 1.39
N GLY A 244 -7.13 -15.15 0.56
CA GLY A 244 -5.74 -14.84 0.90
C GLY A 244 -5.65 -13.91 2.12
N VAL A 245 -6.43 -12.83 2.13
CA VAL A 245 -6.44 -11.86 3.25
C VAL A 245 -7.00 -12.52 4.51
N GLN A 246 -8.11 -13.25 4.40
CA GLN A 246 -8.70 -13.96 5.56
C GLN A 246 -7.73 -14.97 6.17
N THR A 247 -6.94 -15.64 5.32
CA THR A 247 -5.87 -16.54 5.79
C THR A 247 -4.87 -15.75 6.63
N ASP A 248 -4.39 -14.60 6.13
CA ASP A 248 -3.44 -13.76 6.86
C ASP A 248 -4.04 -13.18 8.15
N GLN A 249 -5.33 -12.86 8.19
CA GLN A 249 -5.99 -12.44 9.44
C GLN A 249 -6.01 -13.56 10.49
N ARG A 250 -6.22 -14.82 10.09
CA ARG A 250 -6.12 -15.97 11.00
C ARG A 250 -4.67 -16.19 11.47
N VAL A 251 -3.69 -16.00 10.58
CA VAL A 251 -2.27 -16.04 10.95
C VAL A 251 -1.94 -14.94 11.96
N LEU A 252 -2.38 -13.69 11.71
CA LEU A 252 -2.19 -12.58 12.64
C LEU A 252 -2.79 -12.89 14.00
N ARG A 253 -4.00 -13.44 14.05
CA ARG A 253 -4.65 -13.82 15.32
C ARG A 253 -3.80 -14.80 16.11
N GLN A 254 -3.21 -15.80 15.45
CA GLN A 254 -2.29 -16.76 16.06
C GLN A 254 -0.98 -16.10 16.54
N LEU A 255 -0.46 -15.14 15.78
CA LEU A 255 0.72 -14.38 16.17
C LEU A 255 0.44 -13.50 17.39
N ILE A 256 -0.74 -12.88 17.51
CA ILE A 256 -1.12 -12.10 18.69
C ILE A 256 -1.14 -12.96 19.95
N VAL A 257 -1.65 -14.19 19.88
CA VAL A 257 -1.59 -15.14 21.01
C VAL A 257 -0.14 -15.38 21.46
N GLN A 258 0.80 -15.48 20.50
CA GLN A 258 2.19 -15.78 20.78
C GLN A 258 3.00 -14.56 21.26
N TYR A 259 2.79 -13.41 20.63
CA TYR A 259 3.64 -12.23 20.79
C TYR A 259 3.03 -11.15 21.70
N LEU A 260 1.70 -11.08 21.79
CA LEU A 260 0.95 -10.08 22.56
C LEU A 260 -0.16 -10.75 23.41
N PRO A 261 0.18 -11.65 24.35
CA PRO A 261 -0.82 -12.45 25.08
C PRO A 261 -1.72 -11.62 26.02
N ARG A 262 -1.28 -10.44 26.47
CA ARG A 262 -2.12 -9.53 27.26
C ARG A 262 -3.23 -8.95 26.39
N LEU A 263 -2.86 -8.45 25.20
CA LEU A 263 -3.82 -8.01 24.21
C LEU A 263 -4.77 -9.13 23.77
N ASP A 264 -4.28 -10.35 23.54
CA ASP A 264 -5.11 -11.52 23.23
C ASP A 264 -6.24 -11.72 24.25
N LYS A 265 -5.88 -11.70 25.55
CA LYS A 265 -6.83 -11.84 26.65
C LYS A 265 -7.87 -10.73 26.65
N LEU A 266 -7.45 -9.49 26.46
CA LEU A 266 -8.35 -8.33 26.37
C LEU A 266 -9.35 -8.48 25.21
N LEU A 267 -8.89 -8.87 24.01
CA LEU A 267 -9.76 -9.08 22.86
C LEU A 267 -10.79 -10.18 23.10
N GLN A 268 -10.42 -11.26 23.80
CA GLN A 268 -11.34 -12.34 24.16
C GLN A 268 -12.35 -11.90 25.23
N GLU A 269 -11.93 -11.18 26.26
CA GLU A 269 -12.80 -10.69 27.33
C GLU A 269 -13.86 -9.72 26.82
N HIS A 270 -13.53 -8.94 25.80
CA HIS A 270 -14.42 -7.95 25.20
C HIS A 270 -15.15 -8.42 23.93
N ASP A 271 -14.94 -9.68 23.52
CA ASP A 271 -15.47 -10.28 22.28
C ASP A 271 -15.20 -9.43 21.02
N ILE A 272 -13.95 -8.94 20.89
CA ILE A 272 -13.54 -8.07 19.78
C ILE A 272 -13.01 -8.89 18.62
N GLU A 273 -13.71 -8.83 17.50
CA GLU A 273 -13.29 -9.45 16.25
C GLU A 273 -12.29 -8.54 15.50
N LEU A 274 -10.99 -8.75 15.75
CA LEU A 274 -9.91 -7.95 15.14
C LEU A 274 -9.88 -8.00 13.59
N SER A 275 -10.51 -9.01 12.98
CA SER A 275 -10.62 -9.14 11.53
C SER A 275 -11.38 -7.95 10.91
N LEU A 276 -12.34 -7.36 11.63
CA LEU A 276 -13.13 -6.23 11.15
C LEU A 276 -12.28 -4.96 10.99
N ILE A 277 -11.21 -4.85 11.76
CA ILE A 277 -10.30 -3.70 11.79
C ILE A 277 -9.15 -3.91 10.80
N THR A 278 -8.52 -5.08 10.87
CA THR A 278 -7.27 -5.36 10.16
C THR A 278 -7.45 -5.74 8.68
N LEU A 279 -8.69 -5.96 8.21
CA LEU A 279 -8.96 -6.36 6.84
C LEU A 279 -8.35 -5.37 5.84
N HIS A 280 -8.61 -4.08 6.02
CA HIS A 280 -8.11 -3.05 5.12
C HIS A 280 -6.62 -2.77 5.29
N TRP A 281 -6.04 -3.07 6.47
CA TRP A 281 -4.61 -2.93 6.71
C TRP A 281 -3.83 -3.89 5.82
N PHE A 282 -4.25 -5.15 5.78
CA PHE A 282 -3.63 -6.17 4.94
C PHE A 282 -4.02 -6.03 3.47
N LEU A 283 -5.33 -5.90 3.18
CA LEU A 283 -5.83 -5.84 1.81
C LEU A 283 -5.21 -4.70 1.00
N THR A 284 -4.94 -3.55 1.64
CA THR A 284 -4.32 -2.39 0.96
C THR A 284 -2.82 -2.25 1.24
N SER A 285 -2.21 -3.22 1.95
CA SER A 285 -0.82 -3.11 2.43
C SER A 285 -0.55 -1.75 3.08
N PHE A 286 -1.46 -1.38 4.00
CA PHE A 286 -1.57 -0.12 4.75
C PHE A 286 -1.94 1.14 3.96
N ALA A 287 -2.05 1.09 2.63
CA ALA A 287 -2.24 2.29 1.80
C ALA A 287 -3.51 3.09 2.12
N SER A 288 -4.56 2.46 2.68
CA SER A 288 -5.79 3.17 3.06
C SER A 288 -5.82 3.70 4.49
N VAL A 289 -4.83 3.37 5.33
CA VAL A 289 -4.94 3.60 6.79
C VAL A 289 -3.77 4.37 7.39
N VAL A 290 -2.59 4.40 6.77
CA VAL A 290 -1.45 5.19 7.25
C VAL A 290 -1.24 6.45 6.44
N HIS A 291 -0.56 7.42 7.04
CA HIS A 291 -0.04 8.58 6.31
C HIS A 291 0.96 8.16 5.23
N ILE A 292 0.95 8.83 4.08
CA ILE A 292 1.74 8.46 2.89
C ILE A 292 3.26 8.38 3.15
N LYS A 293 3.81 9.25 4.01
CA LYS A 293 5.22 9.18 4.43
C LYS A 293 5.57 7.87 5.13
N LEU A 294 4.68 7.38 6.00
CA LEU A 294 4.82 6.09 6.65
C LEU A 294 4.64 4.97 5.61
N LEU A 295 3.65 5.09 4.72
CA LEU A 295 3.43 4.13 3.64
C LEU A 295 4.68 3.91 2.79
N LEU A 296 5.40 4.97 2.41
CA LEU A 296 6.63 4.87 1.63
C LEU A 296 7.67 3.97 2.32
N ARG A 297 7.81 4.09 3.66
CA ARG A 297 8.76 3.28 4.45
C ARG A 297 8.30 1.83 4.58
N ILE A 298 7.00 1.62 4.78
CA ILE A 298 6.39 0.28 4.79
C ILE A 298 6.61 -0.40 3.43
N TRP A 299 6.39 0.33 2.34
CA TRP A 299 6.51 -0.20 0.98
C TRP A 299 7.96 -0.46 0.54
N ASP A 300 8.92 0.36 0.99
CA ASP A 300 10.35 0.05 0.83
C ASP A 300 10.66 -1.39 1.33
N LEU A 301 10.11 -1.76 2.49
CA LEU A 301 10.31 -3.09 3.09
C LEU A 301 9.41 -4.16 2.48
N PHE A 302 8.14 -3.84 2.17
CA PHE A 302 7.21 -4.80 1.58
C PHE A 302 7.69 -5.26 0.19
N PHE A 303 8.21 -4.34 -0.63
CA PHE A 303 8.77 -4.71 -1.92
C PHE A 303 10.11 -5.44 -1.82
N TYR A 304 10.81 -5.36 -0.68
CA TYR A 304 12.07 -6.09 -0.46
C TYR A 304 11.87 -7.45 0.21
N GLN A 305 11.02 -7.55 1.24
CA GLN A 305 10.86 -8.73 2.09
C GLN A 305 9.55 -9.50 1.83
N GLY A 306 8.64 -8.93 1.04
CA GLY A 306 7.30 -9.48 0.84
C GLY A 306 6.38 -9.26 2.05
N SER A 307 5.29 -10.03 2.08
CA SER A 307 4.18 -9.81 3.03
C SER A 307 4.50 -10.13 4.50
N LEU A 308 5.65 -10.73 4.84
CA LEU A 308 6.09 -10.92 6.23
C LEU A 308 6.12 -9.60 7.01
N VAL A 309 6.58 -8.52 6.38
CA VAL A 309 6.72 -7.22 7.03
C VAL A 309 5.37 -6.69 7.52
N LEU A 310 4.27 -7.02 6.83
CA LEU A 310 2.94 -6.55 7.22
C LEU A 310 2.57 -7.07 8.61
N PHE A 311 2.88 -8.33 8.92
CA PHE A 311 2.67 -8.91 10.24
C PHE A 311 3.56 -8.25 11.31
N GLN A 312 4.84 -8.05 11.01
CA GLN A 312 5.77 -7.43 11.97
C GLN A 312 5.33 -6.01 12.32
N LEU A 313 4.94 -5.23 11.32
CA LEU A 313 4.43 -3.87 11.51
C LEU A 313 3.11 -3.85 12.25
N THR A 314 2.16 -4.74 11.93
CA THR A 314 0.91 -4.84 12.71
C THR A 314 1.18 -5.17 14.18
N LEU A 315 2.06 -6.13 14.47
CA LEU A 315 2.41 -6.48 15.84
C LEU A 315 3.13 -5.32 16.56
N GLY A 316 4.01 -4.60 15.85
CA GLY A 316 4.65 -3.39 16.37
C GLY A 316 3.62 -2.31 16.74
N MET A 317 2.72 -1.98 15.81
CA MET A 317 1.62 -1.02 16.01
C MET A 317 0.75 -1.39 17.23
N LEU A 318 0.35 -2.66 17.34
CA LEU A 318 -0.44 -3.16 18.46
C LEU A 318 0.32 -3.10 19.78
N SER A 319 1.62 -3.43 19.77
CA SER A 319 2.49 -3.37 20.94
C SER A 319 2.66 -1.94 21.47
N MET A 320 2.85 -0.96 20.58
CA MET A 320 2.97 0.47 20.96
C MET A 320 1.73 0.99 21.69
N LYS A 321 0.56 0.39 21.44
CA LYS A 321 -0.72 0.79 22.00
C LYS A 321 -1.27 -0.18 23.03
N GLU A 322 -0.54 -1.24 23.37
CA GLU A 322 -1.04 -2.31 24.26
C GLU A 322 -1.49 -1.75 25.62
N ASP A 323 -0.70 -0.87 26.24
CA ASP A 323 -1.04 -0.32 27.56
C ASP A 323 -2.24 0.63 27.51
N GLU A 324 -2.43 1.38 26.43
CA GLU A 324 -3.62 2.24 26.21
C GLU A 324 -4.88 1.39 26.03
N LEU A 325 -4.76 0.30 25.24
CA LEU A 325 -5.85 -0.65 25.00
C LEU A 325 -6.30 -1.34 26.29
N ILE A 326 -5.35 -1.77 27.13
CA ILE A 326 -5.66 -2.44 28.40
C ILE A 326 -6.33 -1.51 29.40
N GLN A 327 -6.04 -0.20 29.33
CA GLN A 327 -6.66 0.81 30.20
C GLN A 327 -8.03 1.29 29.71
N SER A 328 -8.46 0.87 28.52
CA SER A 328 -9.73 1.29 27.94
C SER A 328 -10.92 0.76 28.75
N GLU A 329 -11.94 1.60 28.92
CA GLU A 329 -13.07 1.32 29.83
C GLU A 329 -14.07 0.30 29.30
N ASN A 330 -14.18 0.16 27.97
CA ASN A 330 -15.20 -0.65 27.32
C ASN A 330 -14.79 -1.08 25.90
N SER A 331 -15.54 -2.04 25.34
CA SER A 331 -15.26 -2.62 24.01
C SER A 331 -15.27 -1.58 22.88
N ALA A 332 -16.11 -0.54 22.97
CA ALA A 332 -16.18 0.50 21.94
C ALA A 332 -14.91 1.38 21.94
N SER A 333 -14.40 1.74 23.12
CA SER A 333 -13.13 2.45 23.27
C SER A 333 -11.98 1.62 22.69
N ILE A 334 -11.90 0.33 23.03
CA ILE A 334 -10.86 -0.58 22.49
C ILE A 334 -10.95 -0.64 20.97
N PHE A 335 -12.15 -0.82 20.41
CA PHE A 335 -12.35 -0.88 18.96
C PHE A 335 -11.92 0.42 18.25
N ASN A 336 -12.26 1.58 18.82
CA ASN A 336 -11.88 2.87 18.27
C ASN A 336 -10.35 3.06 18.33
N THR A 337 -9.74 2.83 19.49
CA THR A 337 -8.28 2.90 19.64
C THR A 337 -7.57 1.97 18.66
N LEU A 338 -8.02 0.72 18.53
CA LEU A 338 -7.48 -0.24 17.55
C LEU A 338 -7.61 0.27 16.11
N SER A 339 -8.75 0.86 15.76
CA SER A 339 -9.01 1.37 14.41
C SER A 339 -8.16 2.59 14.08
N ASP A 340 -7.84 3.42 15.07
CA ASP A 340 -7.09 4.66 14.92
C ASP A 340 -5.57 4.46 15.01
N ILE A 341 -5.06 3.28 15.43
CA ILE A 341 -3.61 3.05 15.58
C ILE A 341 -2.81 3.49 14.34
N PRO A 342 -3.16 3.09 13.10
CA PRO A 342 -2.33 3.39 11.94
C PRO A 342 -2.19 4.90 11.66
N SER A 343 -3.21 5.71 11.97
CA SER A 343 -3.17 7.16 11.78
C SER A 343 -2.37 7.87 12.86
N GLN A 344 -2.25 7.25 14.04
CA GLN A 344 -1.49 7.77 15.19
C GLN A 344 0.01 7.45 15.12
N ILE A 345 0.47 6.63 14.17
CA ILE A 345 1.90 6.37 13.99
C ILE A 345 2.55 7.54 13.23
N GLU A 346 3.39 8.29 13.94
CA GLU A 346 4.05 9.48 13.41
C GLU A 346 5.50 9.25 12.97
N ASP A 347 6.13 8.16 13.42
CA ASP A 347 7.55 7.90 13.18
C ASP A 347 7.75 6.45 12.72
N ALA A 348 8.23 6.31 11.49
CA ALA A 348 8.45 5.01 10.87
C ALA A 348 9.61 4.25 11.55
N ASP A 349 10.66 4.93 11.98
CA ASP A 349 11.84 4.27 12.56
C ASP A 349 11.53 3.76 13.97
N VAL A 350 10.72 4.49 14.74
CA VAL A 350 10.20 4.01 16.03
C VAL A 350 9.31 2.78 15.83
N LEU A 351 8.39 2.82 14.85
CA LEU A 351 7.55 1.65 14.55
C LEU A 351 8.41 0.45 14.13
N LEU A 352 9.42 0.66 13.29
CA LEU A 352 10.30 -0.42 12.82
C LEU A 352 11.13 -1.00 13.97
N GLN A 353 11.64 -0.16 14.87
CA GLN A 353 12.36 -0.63 16.04
C GLN A 353 11.45 -1.50 16.93
N GLU A 354 10.21 -1.06 17.16
CA GLU A 354 9.26 -1.82 17.96
C GLU A 354 8.81 -3.11 17.28
N ALA A 355 8.53 -3.08 15.97
CA ALA A 355 8.21 -4.26 15.18
C ALA A 355 9.35 -5.31 15.23
N MET A 356 10.60 -4.87 15.15
CA MET A 356 11.77 -5.75 15.27
C MET A 356 11.97 -6.26 16.70
N ARG A 357 11.69 -5.44 17.72
CA ARG A 357 11.73 -5.86 19.13
C ARG A 357 10.71 -6.96 19.42
N VAL A 358 9.49 -6.82 18.91
CA VAL A 358 8.37 -7.74 19.14
C VAL A 358 8.49 -8.98 18.26
N ALA A 359 8.68 -8.80 16.95
CA ALA A 359 8.52 -9.83 15.94
C ALA A 359 9.76 -10.02 15.04
N GLY A 360 10.94 -9.59 15.48
CA GLY A 360 12.19 -9.71 14.69
C GLY A 360 12.64 -11.15 14.46
N SER A 361 12.18 -12.11 15.27
CA SER A 361 12.42 -13.55 15.07
C SER A 361 11.40 -14.23 14.14
N LEU A 362 10.35 -13.51 13.72
CA LEU A 362 9.34 -14.06 12.81
C LEU A 362 9.98 -14.25 11.43
N THR A 363 9.74 -15.41 10.82
CA THR A 363 10.31 -15.78 9.52
C THR A 363 9.21 -16.08 8.51
N ASP A 364 9.51 -15.91 7.21
CA ASP A 364 8.60 -16.29 6.13
C ASP A 364 8.16 -17.74 6.22
N VAL A 365 9.07 -18.64 6.59
CA VAL A 365 8.76 -20.09 6.74
C VAL A 365 7.69 -20.31 7.82
N ALA A 366 7.77 -19.58 8.94
CA ALA A 366 6.78 -19.69 10.01
C ALA A 366 5.41 -19.16 9.55
N VAL A 367 5.38 -17.99 8.90
CA VAL A 367 4.15 -17.39 8.36
C VAL A 367 3.53 -18.31 7.31
N GLU A 368 4.31 -18.81 6.37
CA GLU A 368 3.85 -19.70 5.31
C GLU A 368 3.31 -21.04 5.84
N THR A 369 3.94 -21.57 6.91
CA THR A 369 3.42 -22.76 7.59
C THR A 369 2.03 -22.50 8.19
N GLN A 370 1.82 -21.35 8.84
CA GLN A 370 0.51 -20.98 9.37
C GLN A 370 -0.50 -20.69 8.26
N ARG A 371 -0.09 -20.06 7.15
CA ARG A 371 -0.94 -19.82 5.97
C ARG A 371 -1.51 -21.11 5.43
N ARG A 372 -0.67 -22.12 5.17
CA ARG A 372 -1.13 -23.43 4.68
C ARG A 372 -2.14 -24.08 5.61
N LYS A 373 -1.88 -24.03 6.91
CA LYS A 373 -2.79 -24.55 7.94
C LYS A 373 -4.15 -23.82 7.92
N HIS A 374 -4.14 -22.49 7.96
CA HIS A 374 -5.38 -21.71 8.06
C HIS A 374 -6.18 -21.66 6.76
N LEU A 375 -5.51 -21.70 5.61
CA LEU A 375 -6.15 -21.83 4.30
C LEU A 375 -6.89 -23.16 4.20
N ALA A 376 -6.30 -24.26 4.65
CA ALA A 376 -6.96 -25.57 4.66
C ALA A 376 -8.25 -25.57 5.50
N TYR A 377 -8.24 -24.89 6.66
CA TYR A 377 -9.46 -24.72 7.46
C TYR A 377 -10.52 -23.89 6.75
N LEU A 378 -10.15 -22.75 6.15
CA LEU A 378 -11.11 -21.90 5.42
C LEU A 378 -11.77 -22.66 4.25
N ILE A 379 -10.99 -23.45 3.51
CA ILE A 379 -11.51 -24.26 2.40
C ILE A 379 -12.47 -25.34 2.94
N ALA A 380 -12.14 -25.99 4.05
CA ALA A 380 -13.00 -26.98 4.68
C ALA A 380 -14.33 -26.36 5.16
N ASP A 381 -14.28 -25.18 5.80
CA ASP A 381 -15.45 -24.44 6.26
C ASP A 381 -16.39 -24.09 5.08
N GLN A 382 -15.84 -23.58 3.98
CA GLN A 382 -16.62 -23.27 2.76
C GLN A 382 -17.23 -24.53 2.12
N GLY A 383 -16.48 -25.63 2.07
CA GLY A 383 -16.97 -26.92 1.55
C GLY A 383 -18.14 -27.46 2.37
N GLN A 384 -18.11 -27.30 3.70
CA GLN A 384 -19.22 -27.70 4.58
C GLN A 384 -20.46 -26.81 4.41
N LEU A 385 -20.29 -25.50 4.19
CA LEU A 385 -21.40 -24.57 3.91
C LEU A 385 -22.10 -24.90 2.58
N LEU A 386 -21.34 -25.27 1.54
CA LEU A 386 -21.89 -25.72 0.26
C LEU A 386 -22.64 -27.06 0.38
N ASN A 387 -22.09 -28.00 1.15
CA ASN A 387 -22.73 -29.30 1.38
C ASN A 387 -24.00 -29.18 2.25
N SER A 388 -24.00 -28.31 3.26
CA SER A 388 -25.17 -28.07 4.11
C SER A 388 -26.29 -27.32 3.37
N SER A 389 -25.97 -26.31 2.55
CA SER A 389 -26.96 -25.64 1.70
C SER A 389 -27.58 -26.56 0.64
N THR A 390 -26.81 -27.52 0.10
CA THR A 390 -27.34 -28.56 -0.79
C THR A 390 -28.28 -29.52 -0.06
N THR A 391 -27.99 -29.84 1.20
CA THR A 391 -28.85 -30.69 2.04
C THR A 391 -30.17 -29.98 2.42
N VAL A 392 -30.13 -28.67 2.70
CA VAL A 392 -31.32 -27.89 3.05
C VAL A 392 -32.26 -27.69 1.84
N ASN A 393 -31.72 -27.50 0.63
CA ASN A 393 -32.53 -27.42 -0.59
C ASN A 393 -33.22 -28.75 -0.97
N ASN A 394 -32.71 -29.88 -0.48
CA ASN A 394 -33.35 -31.20 -0.66
C ASN A 394 -34.42 -31.50 0.40
N LEU A 395 -34.48 -30.74 1.50
CA LEU A 395 -35.48 -30.88 2.56
C LEU A 395 -36.73 -30.01 2.34
N SER A 396 -36.72 -29.10 1.35
CA SER A 396 -37.86 -28.24 0.99
C SER A 396 -38.70 -28.78 -0.19
N LYS A 397 -38.56 -30.06 -0.54
CA LYS A 397 -39.35 -30.74 -1.59
C LYS A 397 -39.91 -32.10 -1.16
N VAL A 398 -40.48 -32.16 0.05
CA VAL A 398 -41.33 -33.30 0.46
C VAL A 398 -42.65 -32.78 0.98
#